data_AF-A0AA44EML6-F1
#
_entry.id   AF-A0AA44EML6-F1
#
_cell.length_a   1.000
_cell.length_b   1.000
_cell.length_c   1.000
_cell.angle_alpha   90.00
_cell.angle_beta   90.00
_cell.angle_gamma   90.00
#
_symmetry.space_group_name_H-M   'P 1'
#
loop_
_entity.id
_entity.type
_entity.pdbx_description
1 polymer ?
#
loop_
_entity_poly.entity_id
_entity_poly.type
_entity_poly.pdbx_seq_one_letter_code
_entity_poly.pdbx_strand_id
1 'polypeptide(L)'
;MSASSIVNVVADLAAIVTAGIAVVAWCSFKRRSRAQQERLENYLEQVMKEAQANPAESGEGMRSVIHVMAHLYMTESQVYDAAFSSKKVKSWPRTGKDGIADQVMLQFNPKRRAKDGI
;
A
#
# COMPACT_ATOMS: atom_id res chain seq x y z
N MET A 1 -18.70 -16.06 48.15
CA MET A 1 -18.86 -15.98 46.68
C MET A 1 -18.56 -17.35 46.11
N SER A 2 -19.46 -17.92 45.29
CA SER A 2 -19.26 -19.25 44.70
C SER A 2 -18.06 -19.23 43.75
N ALA A 3 -17.27 -20.32 43.71
CA ALA A 3 -16.11 -20.47 42.81
C ALA A 3 -16.48 -20.21 41.34
N SER A 4 -17.72 -20.55 40.96
CA SER A 4 -18.27 -20.29 39.62
C SER A 4 -18.35 -18.81 39.28
N SER A 5 -18.63 -17.94 40.25
CA SER A 5 -18.71 -16.48 40.04
C SER A 5 -17.34 -15.86 39.79
N ILE A 6 -16.30 -16.36 40.47
CA ILE A 6 -14.93 -15.87 40.32
C ILE A 6 -14.37 -16.25 38.94
N VAL A 7 -14.59 -17.49 38.51
CA VAL A 7 -14.14 -17.95 37.18
C VAL A 7 -14.83 -17.18 36.06
N ASN A 8 -16.13 -16.88 36.20
CA ASN A 8 -16.86 -16.10 35.19
C ASN A 8 -16.33 -14.66 35.07
N VAL A 9 -16.05 -14.00 36.19
CA VAL A 9 -15.48 -12.64 36.20
C VAL A 9 -14.09 -12.61 35.56
N VAL A 10 -13.26 -13.62 35.84
CA VAL A 10 -11.92 -13.72 35.24
C VAL A 10 -11.99 -13.99 33.73
N ALA A 11 -12.94 -14.83 33.29
CA ALA A 11 -13.16 -15.13 31.88
C ALA A 11 -13.65 -13.89 31.10
N ASP A 12 -14.60 -13.14 31.65
CA ASP A 12 -15.09 -11.90 31.05
C ASP A 12 -13.99 -10.84 30.97
N LEU A 13 -13.16 -10.73 32.02
CA LEU A 13 -12.01 -9.83 32.02
C LEU A 13 -10.99 -10.22 30.96
N ALA A 14 -10.69 -11.51 30.81
CA ALA A 14 -9.79 -12.02 29.78
C ALA A 14 -10.33 -11.76 28.36
N ALA A 15 -11.64 -11.87 28.16
CA ALA A 15 -12.28 -11.57 26.88
C ALA A 15 -12.16 -10.07 26.53
N ILE A 16 -12.39 -9.17 27.49
CA ILE A 16 -12.23 -7.72 27.29
C ILE A 16 -10.78 -7.37 26.94
N VAL A 17 -9.80 -7.96 27.65
CA VAL A 17 -8.38 -7.74 27.36
C VAL A 17 -8.01 -8.24 25.96
N THR A 18 -8.47 -9.44 25.59
CA THR A 18 -8.21 -10.01 24.25
C THR A 18 -8.80 -9.14 23.15
N ALA A 19 -10.04 -8.68 23.34
CA ALA A 19 -10.68 -7.74 22.41
C ALA A 19 -9.88 -6.43 22.30
N GLY A 20 -9.38 -5.90 23.41
CA GLY A 20 -8.51 -4.72 23.44
C GLY A 20 -7.24 -4.90 22.62
N ILE A 21 -6.54 -6.03 22.82
CA ILE A 21 -5.32 -6.36 22.07
C ILE A 21 -5.61 -6.49 20.57
N ALA A 22 -6.71 -7.15 20.20
CA ALA A 22 -7.12 -7.31 18.81
C ALA A 22 -7.40 -5.95 18.14
N VAL A 23 -8.10 -5.04 18.82
CA VAL A 23 -8.37 -3.69 18.31
C VAL A 23 -7.08 -2.90 18.13
N VAL A 24 -6.16 -2.94 19.10
CA VAL A 24 -4.87 -2.25 19.00
C VAL A 24 -4.02 -2.81 17.86
N ALA A 25 -3.95 -4.14 17.72
CA ALA A 25 -3.24 -4.80 16.64
C ALA A 25 -3.82 -4.44 15.27
N TRP A 26 -5.15 -4.44 15.14
CA TRP A 26 -5.83 -4.01 13.91
C TRP A 26 -5.53 -2.55 13.57
N CYS A 27 -5.57 -1.67 14.57
CA CYS A 27 -5.35 -0.25 14.38
C CYS A 27 -3.89 0.03 13.98
N SER A 28 -2.92 -0.65 14.59
CA SER A 28 -1.50 -0.52 14.23
C SER A 28 -1.22 -1.04 12.81
N PHE A 29 -1.81 -2.19 12.44
CA PHE A 29 -1.71 -2.75 11.10
C PHE A 29 -2.28 -1.79 10.05
N LYS A 30 -3.47 -1.24 10.31
CA LYS A 30 -4.12 -0.28 9.40
C LYS A 30 -3.32 1.02 9.25
N ARG A 31 -2.71 1.52 10.32
CA ARG A 31 -1.82 2.68 10.27
C ARG A 31 -0.56 2.40 9.45
N ARG A 32 0.05 1.23 9.62
CA ARG A 32 1.25 0.82 8.86
C ARG A 32 0.97 0.74 7.35
N SER A 33 -0.16 0.15 6.97
CA SER A 33 -0.60 0.08 5.57
C SER A 33 -0.80 1.49 4.96
N ARG A 34 -1.44 2.41 5.70
CA ARG A 34 -1.59 3.80 5.26
C ARG A 34 -0.25 4.54 5.11
N ALA A 35 0.66 4.37 6.06
CA ALA A 35 1.98 4.99 5.99
C ALA A 35 2.79 4.48 4.79
N GLN A 36 2.66 3.19 4.43
CA GLN A 36 3.27 2.63 3.23
C GLN A 36 2.66 3.21 1.96
N GLN A 37 1.33 3.37 1.93
CA GLN A 37 0.64 4.03 0.82
C GLN A 37 1.10 5.48 0.63
N GLU A 38 1.21 6.26 1.71
CA GLU A 38 1.70 7.65 1.65
C GLU A 38 3.14 7.74 1.16
N ARG A 39 4.02 6.82 1.61
CA ARG A 39 5.41 6.76 1.11
C ARG A 39 5.47 6.47 -0.38
N LEU A 40 4.65 5.54 -0.86
CA LEU A 40 4.55 5.23 -2.29
C LEU A 40 4.05 6.43 -3.10
N GLU A 41 2.97 7.07 -2.63
CA GLU A 41 2.40 8.25 -3.29
C GLU A 41 3.41 9.39 -3.37
N ASN A 42 4.05 9.72 -2.25
CA ASN A 42 5.03 10.80 -2.17
C ASN A 42 6.24 10.54 -3.06
N TYR A 43 6.74 9.30 -3.09
CA TYR A 43 7.85 8.92 -3.95
C TYR A 43 7.49 9.03 -5.43
N LEU A 44 6.34 8.49 -5.84
CA LEU A 44 5.91 8.57 -7.24
C LEU A 44 5.58 10.01 -7.65
N GLU A 45 5.09 10.85 -6.73
CA GLU A 45 4.88 12.28 -6.97
C GLU A 45 6.21 13.02 -7.18
N GLN A 46 7.25 12.71 -6.39
CA GLN A 46 8.60 13.26 -6.58
C GLN A 46 9.18 12.85 -7.93
N VAL A 47 9.12 11.56 -8.27
CA VAL A 47 9.59 11.05 -9.57
C VAL A 47 8.84 11.71 -10.73
N MET A 48 7.53 11.95 -10.60
CA MET A 48 6.75 12.66 -11.62
C MET A 48 7.18 14.12 -11.77
N LYS A 49 7.43 14.83 -10.66
CA LYS A 49 7.92 16.21 -10.68
C LYS A 49 9.30 16.31 -11.32
N GLU A 50 10.20 15.40 -10.98
CA GLU A 50 11.54 15.32 -11.59
C GLU A 50 11.46 15.03 -13.09
N ALA A 51 10.60 14.10 -13.50
CA ALA A 51 10.34 13.82 -14.92
C ALA A 51 9.77 15.02 -15.67
N GLN A 52 8.93 15.82 -15.03
CA GLN A 52 8.37 17.04 -15.63
C GLN A 52 9.40 18.17 -15.72
N ALA A 53 10.35 18.22 -14.78
CA ALA A 53 11.44 19.20 -14.79
C ALA A 53 12.55 18.84 -15.81
N ASN A 54 12.91 17.56 -15.91
CA ASN A 54 13.92 17.05 -16.84
C ASN A 54 13.41 15.82 -17.62
N PRO A 55 12.61 16.04 -18.68
CA PRO A 55 12.04 14.95 -19.48
C PRO A 55 13.10 14.13 -20.25
N ALA A 56 14.29 14.68 -20.48
CA ALA A 56 15.37 14.02 -21.21
C ALA A 56 16.09 12.93 -20.40
N GLU A 57 16.11 13.03 -19.06
CA GLU A 57 16.84 12.10 -18.18
C GLU A 57 15.91 11.13 -17.44
N SER A 58 14.72 11.58 -17.03
CA SER A 58 13.83 10.80 -16.16
C SER A 58 12.66 10.10 -16.88
N GLY A 59 12.51 10.30 -18.19
CA GLY A 59 11.42 9.72 -18.98
C GLY A 59 10.03 10.19 -18.52
N GLU A 60 8.96 9.41 -18.76
CA GLU A 60 7.58 9.77 -18.37
C GLU A 60 7.29 9.63 -16.85
N GLY A 61 8.30 9.53 -15.99
CA GLY A 61 8.11 9.41 -14.53
C GLY A 61 7.48 8.09 -14.09
N MET A 62 7.62 7.02 -14.88
CA MET A 62 7.11 5.69 -14.59
C MET A 62 8.19 4.83 -13.95
N ARG A 63 7.86 4.06 -12.91
CA ARG A 63 8.79 3.11 -12.27
C ARG A 63 8.20 1.72 -12.24
N SER A 64 9.05 0.70 -12.45
CA SER A 64 8.64 -0.69 -12.28
C SER A 64 8.49 -1.03 -10.79
N VAL A 65 7.70 -2.05 -10.48
CA VAL A 65 7.51 -2.54 -9.11
C VAL A 65 8.85 -2.87 -8.45
N ILE A 66 9.77 -3.50 -9.18
CA ILE A 66 11.12 -3.85 -8.68
C ILE A 66 11.90 -2.61 -8.24
N HIS A 67 11.83 -1.52 -9.03
CA HIS A 67 12.51 -0.28 -8.70
C HIS A 67 11.93 0.36 -7.43
N VAL A 68 10.61 0.33 -7.29
CA VAL A 68 9.89 0.83 -6.10
C VAL A 68 10.22 0.00 -4.87
N MET A 69 10.27 -1.33 -4.99
CA MET A 69 10.67 -2.22 -3.90
C MET A 69 12.07 -1.90 -3.40
N ALA A 70 13.03 -1.74 -4.32
CA ALA A 70 14.42 -1.42 -4.00
C ALA A 70 14.55 -0.05 -3.31
N HIS A 71 13.79 0.95 -3.75
CA HIS A 71 13.90 2.30 -3.20
C HIS A 71 13.15 2.47 -1.87
N LEU A 72 11.96 1.89 -1.74
CA LEU A 72 11.10 2.04 -0.56
C LEU A 72 11.32 0.94 0.49
N TYR A 73 12.20 -0.03 0.22
CA TYR A 73 12.43 -1.22 1.06
C TYR A 73 11.10 -1.93 1.39
N MET A 74 10.23 -2.05 0.39
CA MET A 74 8.93 -2.72 0.50
C MET A 74 8.98 -4.07 -0.21
N THR A 75 8.22 -5.03 0.31
CA THR A 75 7.98 -6.29 -0.41
C THR A 75 7.09 -6.06 -1.62
N GLU A 76 7.13 -6.96 -2.60
CA GLU A 76 6.27 -6.89 -3.78
C GLU A 76 4.79 -6.78 -3.39
N SER A 77 4.36 -7.60 -2.44
CA SER A 77 3.00 -7.57 -1.89
C SER A 77 2.64 -6.20 -1.29
N GLN A 78 3.54 -5.57 -0.54
CA GLN A 78 3.29 -4.25 0.05
C GLN A 78 3.21 -3.17 -1.03
N VAL A 79 4.03 -3.25 -2.08
CA VAL A 79 3.98 -2.32 -3.21
C VAL A 79 2.65 -2.46 -3.96
N TYR A 80 2.20 -3.69 -4.24
CA TYR A 80 0.90 -3.91 -4.86
C TYR A 80 -0.27 -3.49 -3.98
N ASP A 81 -0.26 -3.86 -2.70
CA ASP A 81 -1.31 -3.44 -1.76
C ASP A 81 -1.39 -1.91 -1.68
N ALA A 82 -0.25 -1.22 -1.61
CA ALA A 82 -0.20 0.24 -1.59
C ALA A 82 -0.64 0.86 -2.94
N ALA A 83 -0.19 0.31 -4.06
CA ALA A 83 -0.55 0.80 -5.40
C ALA A 83 -2.03 0.58 -5.72
N PHE A 84 -2.59 -0.58 -5.33
CA PHE A 84 -3.98 -0.96 -5.58
C PHE A 84 -4.96 -0.34 -4.58
N SER A 85 -4.54 -0.04 -3.36
CA SER A 85 -5.36 0.75 -2.42
C SER A 85 -5.36 2.25 -2.74
N SER A 86 -4.28 2.79 -3.32
CA SER A 86 -4.17 4.22 -3.62
C SER A 86 -4.99 4.67 -4.82
N LYS A 87 -5.86 5.68 -4.61
CA LYS A 87 -6.62 6.32 -5.70
C LYS A 87 -5.76 7.16 -6.66
N LYS A 88 -4.52 7.47 -6.29
CA LYS A 88 -3.64 8.37 -7.04
C LYS A 88 -2.55 7.65 -7.82
N VAL A 89 -2.34 6.37 -7.54
CA VAL A 89 -1.36 5.54 -8.25
C VAL A 89 -2.08 4.78 -9.36
N LYS A 90 -1.51 4.84 -10.56
CA LYS A 90 -1.94 4.05 -11.69
C LYS A 90 -0.96 2.90 -11.91
N SER A 91 -1.51 1.70 -12.06
CA SER A 91 -0.79 0.48 -12.43
C SER A 91 -1.20 0.02 -13.83
N TRP A 92 -0.25 -0.48 -14.61
CA TRP A 92 -0.55 -1.18 -15.86
C TRP A 92 0.57 -2.16 -16.23
N PRO A 93 0.23 -3.25 -16.93
CA PRO A 93 1.23 -4.14 -17.49
C PRO A 93 1.95 -3.44 -18.66
N ARG A 94 3.28 -3.53 -18.68
CA ARG A 94 4.10 -3.21 -19.84
C ARG A 94 4.38 -4.51 -20.58
N THR A 95 3.94 -4.54 -21.83
CA THR A 95 4.15 -5.68 -22.71
C THR A 95 5.62 -5.77 -23.13
N GLY A 96 6.19 -6.97 -22.97
CA GLY A 96 7.50 -7.32 -23.49
C GLY A 96 7.47 -7.51 -25.02
N LYS A 97 8.61 -7.85 -25.60
CA LYS A 97 8.78 -8.05 -27.05
C LYS A 97 7.88 -9.17 -27.61
N ASP A 98 7.42 -10.08 -26.76
CA ASP A 98 6.66 -11.28 -27.13
C ASP A 98 5.13 -11.10 -27.02
N GLY A 99 4.65 -9.87 -26.76
CA GLY A 99 3.22 -9.62 -26.56
C GLY A 99 2.69 -10.03 -25.18
N ILE A 100 3.53 -10.60 -24.32
CA ILE A 100 3.22 -10.97 -22.93
C ILE A 100 3.59 -9.83 -21.99
N ALA A 101 2.80 -9.61 -20.94
CA ALA A 101 3.12 -8.65 -19.88
C ALA A 101 4.37 -9.09 -19.11
N ASP A 102 5.46 -8.33 -19.22
CA ASP A 102 6.76 -8.66 -18.62
C ASP A 102 6.96 -7.92 -17.28
N GLN A 103 6.44 -6.68 -17.17
CA GLN A 103 6.62 -5.85 -15.98
C GLN A 103 5.39 -5.01 -15.66
N VAL A 104 5.09 -4.83 -14.37
CA VAL A 104 4.07 -3.88 -13.92
C VAL A 104 4.72 -2.51 -13.70
N MET A 105 4.15 -1.49 -14.34
CA MET A 105 4.58 -0.10 -14.22
C MET A 105 3.63 0.66 -13.29
N LEU A 106 4.22 1.53 -12.47
CA LEU A 106 3.54 2.41 -11.54
C LEU A 106 3.86 3.88 -11.87
N GLN A 107 2.84 4.73 -11.82
CA GLN A 107 2.97 6.17 -12.01
C GLN A 107 1.98 6.92 -11.11
N PHE A 108 2.39 8.08 -10.62
CA PHE A 108 1.47 9.01 -9.97
C PHE A 108 0.54 9.63 -11.02
N ASN A 109 -0.75 9.32 -10.96
CA ASN A 109 -1.77 9.92 -11.81
C ASN A 109 -3.08 10.09 -11.05
N PRO A 110 -3.29 11.26 -10.41
CA PRO A 110 -4.49 11.51 -9.62
C PRO A 110 -5.77 11.61 -10.46
N LYS A 111 -5.66 11.71 -11.80
CA LYS A 111 -6.81 11.95 -12.70
C LYS A 111 -7.32 10.70 -13.42
N ARG A 112 -6.51 9.63 -13.57
CA ARG A 112 -6.92 8.44 -14.36
C ARG A 112 -7.75 7.42 -13.60
N ARG A 113 -7.54 7.20 -12.30
CA ARG A 113 -8.32 6.19 -11.56
C ARG A 113 -9.80 6.53 -11.40
N ALA A 114 -10.16 7.81 -11.58
CA ALA A 114 -11.55 8.28 -11.62
C ALA A 114 -12.27 7.90 -12.92
N LYS A 115 -11.55 7.55 -14.00
CA LYS A 115 -12.14 7.19 -15.30
C LYS A 115 -12.30 5.69 -15.54
N ASP A 116 -11.67 4.85 -14.73
CA ASP A 116 -11.78 3.38 -14.81
C ASP A 116 -12.90 2.83 -13.88
N GLY A 117 -13.63 3.72 -13.19
CA GLY A 117 -14.90 3.39 -12.53
C GLY A 117 -16.04 3.46 -13.54
N ILE A 118 -16.25 2.38 -14.28
CA ILE A 118 -17.52 2.07 -14.96
C ILE A 118 -18.43 1.39 -13.93
#